data_AF-A0A3M8W3R8-F1
#
_entry.id   AF-A0A3M8W3R8-F1
#
_cell.length_a   1.000
_cell.length_b   1.000
_cell.length_c   1.000
_cell.angle_alpha   90.00
_cell.angle_beta   90.00
_cell.angle_gamma   90.00
#
_symmetry.space_group_name_H-M   'P 1'
#
loop_
_entity.id
_entity.type
_entity.pdbx_description
1 polymer ?
#
loop_
_entity_poly.entity_id
_entity_poly.type
_entity_poly.pdbx_seq_one_letter_code
_entity_poly.pdbx_strand_id
1 'polypeptide(L)'
;MTVDQQQQPQPHTEDEPLYAWSTYQVSGGVEGSGPSGTCRAERTARACLEAALQAAVVHSHAYSWGQLSRVSADVDLPFHLWSRAPVAWAEPGPSDTVTWRPGPAPHPR
;
A
#
# COMPACT_ATOMS: atom_id res chain seq x y z
N MET A 1 -47.52 3.76 -27.70
CA MET A 1 -47.38 3.35 -26.29
C MET A 1 -45.91 3.39 -25.94
N THR A 2 -45.63 3.86 -24.74
CA THR A 2 -44.40 4.50 -24.27
C THR A 2 -43.25 3.53 -24.01
N VAL A 3 -42.05 4.04 -24.26
CA VAL A 3 -40.71 3.50 -24.04
C VAL A 3 -40.54 2.92 -22.63
N ASP A 4 -40.18 1.64 -22.52
CA ASP A 4 -39.61 1.07 -21.29
C ASP A 4 -38.11 0.86 -21.54
N GLN A 5 -37.34 1.89 -21.24
CA GLN A 5 -35.89 1.78 -21.09
C GLN A 5 -35.65 0.95 -19.84
N GLN A 6 -35.52 -0.37 -20.00
CA GLN A 6 -34.88 -1.20 -19.00
C GLN A 6 -33.40 -0.80 -18.96
N GLN A 7 -33.11 0.20 -18.13
CA GLN A 7 -31.79 0.46 -17.58
C GLN A 7 -31.34 -0.82 -16.89
N GLN A 8 -30.62 -1.66 -17.64
CA GLN A 8 -29.75 -2.67 -17.09
C GLN A 8 -28.90 -2.00 -16.01
N PRO A 9 -28.91 -2.51 -14.77
CA PRO A 9 -27.89 -2.13 -13.80
C PRO A 9 -26.55 -2.43 -14.46
N GLN A 10 -25.75 -1.40 -14.73
CA GLN A 10 -24.36 -1.65 -15.07
C GLN A 10 -23.79 -2.49 -13.93
N PRO A 11 -23.08 -3.60 -14.21
CA PRO A 11 -22.38 -4.30 -13.14
C PRO A 11 -21.44 -3.28 -12.52
N HIS A 12 -21.74 -2.90 -11.26
CA HIS A 12 -20.84 -2.11 -10.46
C HIS A 12 -19.47 -2.78 -10.53
N THR A 13 -18.45 -2.01 -10.88
CA THR A 13 -17.06 -2.46 -10.98
C THR A 13 -16.55 -2.73 -9.55
N GLU A 14 -17.07 -3.77 -8.91
CA GLU A 14 -16.75 -4.17 -7.53
C GLU A 14 -15.50 -5.05 -7.42
N ASP A 15 -14.77 -5.29 -8.51
CA ASP A 15 -13.68 -6.28 -8.52
C ASP A 15 -12.35 -5.74 -9.06
N GLU A 16 -12.15 -4.42 -9.09
CA GLU A 16 -10.80 -3.90 -9.34
C GLU A 16 -9.97 -3.97 -8.05
N PRO A 17 -8.85 -4.73 -8.02
CA PRO A 17 -8.07 -4.90 -6.81
C PRO A 17 -7.45 -3.59 -6.36
N LEU A 18 -7.75 -3.17 -5.13
CA LEU A 18 -7.12 -2.02 -4.50
C LEU A 18 -5.89 -2.47 -3.71
N TYR A 19 -4.79 -1.73 -3.84
CA TYR A 19 -3.55 -1.97 -3.11
C TYR A 19 -3.25 -0.78 -2.22
N ALA A 20 -2.97 -1.03 -0.94
CA ALA A 20 -2.43 -0.03 -0.04
C ALA A 20 -0.94 -0.27 0.18
N TRP A 21 -0.19 0.82 0.25
CA TRP A 21 1.21 0.80 0.59
C TRP A 21 1.46 1.78 1.75
N SER A 22 2.33 1.40 2.67
CA SER A 22 2.71 2.21 3.83
C SER A 22 4.19 2.05 4.09
N THR A 23 4.84 3.12 4.52
CA THR A 23 6.22 3.09 5.01
C THR A 23 6.27 3.28 6.52
N TYR A 24 7.32 2.76 7.12
CA TYR A 24 7.61 2.80 8.54
C TYR A 24 9.10 3.03 8.72
N GLN A 25 9.46 3.60 9.85
CA GLN A 25 10.85 3.83 10.22
C GLN A 25 11.05 3.63 11.71
N VAL A 26 12.25 3.24 12.11
CA VAL A 26 12.68 3.21 13.51
C VAL A 26 13.96 4.02 13.65
N SER A 27 13.92 5.00 14.56
CA SER A 27 15.06 5.88 14.87
C SER A 27 15.20 5.97 16.38
N GLY A 28 16.38 5.65 16.91
CA GLY A 28 16.64 5.68 18.36
C GLY A 28 15.71 4.78 19.18
N GLY A 29 15.20 3.68 18.60
CA GLY A 29 14.26 2.76 19.24
C GLY A 29 12.79 3.22 19.21
N VAL A 30 12.48 4.35 18.57
CA VAL A 30 11.11 4.84 18.40
C VAL A 30 10.63 4.51 16.99
N GLU A 31 9.53 3.76 16.90
CA GLU A 31 8.85 3.49 15.64
C GLU A 31 7.98 4.68 15.21
N GLY A 32 7.99 4.98 13.91
CA GLY A 32 7.18 6.01 13.29
C GLY A 32 6.58 5.55 11.97
N SER A 33 5.38 6.05 11.67
CA SER A 33 4.75 5.86 10.36
C SER A 33 5.25 6.93 9.39
N GLY A 34 5.54 6.53 8.16
CA GLY A 34 5.88 7.41 7.05
C GLY A 34 4.72 7.59 6.06
N PRO A 35 5.02 8.10 4.85
CA PRO A 35 4.05 8.20 3.77
C PRO A 35 3.32 6.88 3.50
N SER A 36 2.04 7.00 3.14
CA SER A 36 1.18 5.88 2.75
C SER A 36 0.18 6.31 1.69
N GLY A 37 -0.39 5.35 0.98
CA GLY A 37 -1.33 5.61 -0.09
C GLY A 37 -2.05 4.37 -0.58
N THR A 38 -2.91 4.57 -1.59
CA THR A 38 -3.61 3.48 -2.28
C THR A 38 -3.51 3.62 -3.79
N CYS A 39 -3.45 2.50 -4.51
CA CYS A 39 -3.40 2.43 -5.96
C CYS A 39 -4.25 1.27 -6.48
N ARG A 40 -4.84 1.42 -7.68
CA ARG A 40 -5.60 0.34 -8.35
C ARG A 40 -4.73 -0.73 -9.02
N ALA A 41 -3.42 -0.51 -9.10
CA ALA A 41 -2.49 -1.45 -9.72
C ALA A 41 -1.32 -1.72 -8.78
N GLU A 42 -0.99 -3.01 -8.60
CA GLU A 42 0.12 -3.43 -7.74
C GLU A 42 1.44 -2.79 -8.16
N ARG A 43 1.73 -2.77 -9.47
CA ARG A 43 2.95 -2.16 -10.01
C ARG A 43 3.11 -0.70 -9.61
N THR A 44 2.00 0.05 -9.57
CA THR A 44 2.01 1.46 -9.20
C THR A 44 2.22 1.60 -7.69
N ALA A 45 1.55 0.78 -6.89
CA ALA A 45 1.78 0.77 -5.44
C ALA A 45 3.23 0.40 -5.09
N ARG A 46 3.84 -0.55 -5.81
CA ARG A 46 5.27 -0.88 -5.66
C ARG A 46 6.17 0.29 -6.01
N ALA A 47 5.95 0.94 -7.15
CA ALA A 47 6.74 2.12 -7.56
C ALA A 47 6.60 3.29 -6.56
N CYS A 48 5.39 3.54 -6.04
CA CYS A 48 5.18 4.54 -5.00
C CYS A 48 5.91 4.18 -3.70
N LEU A 49 5.87 2.91 -3.30
CA LEU A 49 6.58 2.45 -2.11
C LEU A 49 8.10 2.57 -2.25
N GLU A 50 8.64 2.19 -3.41
CA GLU A 50 10.07 2.33 -3.72
C GLU A 50 10.50 3.79 -3.64
N ALA A 51 9.77 4.70 -4.29
CA ALA A 51 10.07 6.12 -4.26
C ALA A 51 10.02 6.69 -2.83
N ALA A 52 9.03 6.27 -2.02
CA ALA A 52 8.92 6.69 -0.63
C ALA A 52 10.09 6.18 0.23
N LEU A 53 10.52 4.93 0.05
CA LEU A 53 11.66 4.35 0.75
C LEU A 53 12.98 5.02 0.35
N GLN A 54 13.19 5.27 -0.94
CA GLN A 54 14.36 5.99 -1.44
C GLN A 54 14.43 7.40 -0.86
N ALA A 55 13.31 8.13 -0.83
CA ALA A 55 13.26 9.44 -0.19
C ALA A 55 13.58 9.38 1.32
N ALA A 56 13.13 8.35 2.03
CA ALA A 56 13.43 8.17 3.45
C ALA A 56 14.93 7.98 3.73
N VAL A 57 15.63 7.20 2.88
CA VAL A 57 17.09 6.96 3.00
C VAL A 57 17.90 8.24 2.82
N VAL A 58 17.52 9.10 1.87
CA VAL A 58 18.24 10.34 1.60
C VAL A 58 18.18 11.32 2.79
N HIS A 59 17.14 11.23 3.61
CA HIS A 59 16.85 12.23 4.65
C HIS A 59 17.01 11.70 6.08
N SER A 60 17.24 10.40 6.28
CA SER A 60 17.28 9.79 7.60
C SER A 60 18.23 8.60 7.66
N HIS A 61 19.03 8.52 8.72
CA HIS A 61 19.80 7.32 9.07
C HIS A 61 18.94 6.25 9.78
N ALA A 62 17.62 6.44 9.83
CA ALA A 62 16.69 5.49 10.42
C ALA A 62 16.54 4.23 9.55
N TYR A 63 16.43 3.07 10.19
CA TYR A 63 16.01 1.87 9.48
C TYR A 63 14.55 2.07 9.04
N SER A 64 14.28 1.88 7.75
CA SER A 64 12.96 2.11 7.16
C SER A 64 12.53 0.87 6.38
N TRP A 65 11.23 0.59 6.38
CA TRP A 65 10.64 -0.50 5.62
C TRP A 65 9.24 -0.13 5.15
N GLY A 66 8.71 -0.92 4.24
CA GLY A 66 7.44 -0.69 3.58
C GLY A 66 6.59 -1.94 3.53
N GLN A 67 5.28 -1.81 3.76
CA GLN A 67 4.31 -2.87 3.61
C GLN A 67 3.41 -2.60 2.40
N LEU A 68 3.25 -3.59 1.54
CA LEU A 68 2.24 -3.63 0.50
C LEU A 68 1.15 -4.64 0.88
N SER A 69 -0.10 -4.22 0.78
CA SER A 69 -1.26 -5.05 1.09
C SER A 69 -2.33 -4.92 0.01
N ARG A 70 -3.00 -6.03 -0.31
CA ARG A 70 -4.27 -5.98 -1.02
C ARG A 70 -5.35 -5.54 -0.05
N VAL A 71 -6.26 -4.70 -0.52
CA VAL A 71 -7.30 -4.08 0.28
C VAL A 71 -8.65 -4.48 -0.26
N SER A 72 -9.53 -4.93 0.64
CA SER A 72 -10.96 -4.96 0.37
C SER A 72 -11.52 -3.64 0.86
N ALA A 73 -11.78 -2.73 -0.08
CA ALA A 73 -12.36 -1.42 0.23
C ALA A 73 -13.81 -1.60 0.65
N ASP A 74 -14.15 -1.10 1.82
CA ASP A 74 -15.52 -1.03 2.30
C ASP A 74 -15.89 0.46 2.37
N VAL A 75 -16.76 0.88 1.45
CA VAL A 75 -17.13 2.30 1.29
C VAL A 75 -17.87 2.85 2.51
N ASP A 76 -18.43 1.98 3.34
CA ASP A 76 -19.14 2.35 4.57
C ASP A 76 -18.17 2.48 5.77
N LEU A 77 -16.91 2.07 5.60
CA LEU A 77 -15.88 2.14 6.63
C LEU A 77 -14.81 3.20 6.33
N PRO A 78 -14.33 3.91 7.36
CA PRO A 78 -13.09 4.68 7.28
C PRO A 78 -11.91 3.84 6.77
N PHE A 79 -11.01 4.47 6.00
CA PHE A 79 -9.88 3.80 5.33
C PHE A 79 -8.96 2.97 6.26
N HIS A 80 -8.89 3.34 7.55
CA HIS A 80 -8.06 2.68 8.55
C HIS A 80 -8.68 1.39 9.08
N LEU A 81 -9.98 1.16 8.80
CA LEU A 81 -10.71 -0.06 9.15
C LEU A 81 -10.84 -1.03 7.98
N TRP A 82 -10.40 -0.65 6.79
CA TRP A 82 -10.41 -1.55 5.63
C TRP A 82 -9.56 -2.78 5.89
N SER A 83 -10.07 -3.95 5.50
CA SER A 83 -9.33 -5.20 5.60
C SER A 83 -8.10 -5.17 4.68
N ARG A 84 -6.95 -5.56 5.24
CA ARG A 84 -5.66 -5.56 4.57
C ARG A 84 -5.06 -6.96 4.61
N ALA A 85 -4.78 -7.50 3.43
CA ALA A 85 -4.04 -8.74 3.26
C ALA A 85 -2.61 -8.42 2.80
N PRO A 86 -1.58 -8.56 3.65
CA PRO A 86 -0.18 -8.36 3.28
C PRO A 86 0.21 -9.25 2.10
N VAL A 87 0.79 -8.65 1.05
CA VAL A 87 1.24 -9.39 -0.14
C VAL A 87 2.75 -9.40 -0.26
N ALA A 88 3.40 -8.30 0.09
CA ALA A 88 4.84 -8.15 0.03
C ALA A 88 5.29 -7.00 0.94
N TRP A 89 6.56 -6.98 1.29
CA TRP A 89 7.19 -5.88 1.97
C TRP A 89 8.54 -5.57 1.34
N ALA A 90 9.04 -4.37 1.63
CA ALA A 90 10.26 -3.87 1.04
C ALA A 90 11.10 -3.12 2.08
N GLU A 91 12.40 -3.12 1.89
CA GLU A 91 13.34 -2.28 2.64
C GLU A 91 14.40 -1.70 1.69
N PRO A 92 14.97 -0.54 2.02
CA PRO A 92 16.13 -0.03 1.30
C PRO A 92 17.27 -1.05 1.28
N GLY A 93 17.77 -1.31 0.09
CA GLY A 93 18.98 -2.09 -0.15
C GLY A 93 20.20 -1.19 -0.37
N PRO A 94 21.38 -1.80 -0.59
CA PRO A 94 22.58 -1.05 -0.95
C PRO A 94 22.41 -0.34 -2.30
N SER A 95 23.10 0.79 -2.50
CA SER A 95 23.15 1.53 -3.77
C SER A 95 21.79 1.98 -4.31
N ASP A 96 20.95 2.59 -3.46
CA ASP A 96 19.62 3.13 -3.79
C ASP A 96 18.62 2.09 -4.35
N THR A 97 18.92 0.81 -4.14
CA THR A 97 18.01 -0.28 -4.51
C THR A 97 16.96 -0.51 -3.43
N VAL A 98 15.89 -1.21 -3.78
CA VAL A 98 14.85 -1.65 -2.84
C VAL A 98 14.74 -3.16 -2.92
N THR A 99 14.85 -3.83 -1.78
CA THR A 99 14.75 -5.28 -1.68
C THR A 99 13.34 -5.68 -1.33
N TRP A 100 12.69 -6.46 -2.20
CA TRP A 100 11.34 -6.96 -1.99
C TRP A 100 11.33 -8.38 -1.44
N ARG A 101 10.40 -8.65 -0.52
CA ARG A 101 10.16 -9.98 0.05
C ARG A 101 8.65 -10.24 0.13
N PRO A 102 8.18 -11.49 -0.06
CA PRO A 102 6.76 -11.80 -0.02
C PRO A 102 6.21 -11.76 1.41
N GLY A 103 4.90 -11.53 1.53
CA GLY A 103 4.16 -11.59 2.79
C GLY A 103 4.28 -10.34 3.68
N PRO A 104 4.00 -10.49 4.99
CA PRO A 104 4.08 -9.38 5.93
C PRO A 104 5.54 -9.05 6.27
N ALA A 105 5.80 -7.77 6.53
CA ALA A 105 7.05 -7.31 7.11
C ALA A 105 7.24 -7.96 8.49
N PRO A 106 8.47 -8.38 8.83
CA PRO A 106 8.77 -8.85 10.17
C PRO A 106 8.57 -7.71 11.17
N HIS A 107 8.05 -8.04 12.36
CA HIS A 107 7.99 -7.07 13.45
C HIS A 107 9.43 -6.69 13.86
N PRO A 108 9.75 -5.38 13.94
CA PRO A 108 10.99 -4.93 14.55
C PRO A 108 11.05 -5.46 16.00
N ARG A 109 12.24 -5.90 16.42
CA ARG A 109 12.50 -6.35 17.80
C ARG A 109 13.06 -5.22 18.64
#